data_AF-A0A351FFY8-F1
#
_entry.id   AF-A0A351FFY8-F1
#
_cell.length_a   1.000
_cell.length_b   1.000
_cell.length_c   1.000
_cell.angle_alpha   90.00
_cell.angle_beta   90.00
_cell.angle_gamma   90.00
#
_symmetry.space_group_name_H-M   'P 1'
#
loop_
_entity.id
_entity.type
_entity.pdbx_description
1 polymer ?
#
loop_
_entity_poly.entity_id
_entity_poly.type
_entity_poly.pdbx_seq_one_letter_code
_entity_poly.pdbx_strand_id
1 'polypeptide(L)' 'SAMCEKGMLTRDSRQVERKKPGRPKARKRFQFSKR' A
#
# COMPACT_ATOMS: atom_id res chain seq x y z
N SER A 1 -27.67 -5.86 12.59
CA SER A 1 -27.82 -6.62 11.34
C SER A 1 -26.50 -7.32 11.07
N ALA A 2 -26.50 -8.66 11.00
CA ALA A 2 -25.28 -9.48 10.99
C ALA A 2 -24.26 -9.14 9.86
N MET A 3 -24.68 -8.41 8.82
CA MET A 3 -23.81 -7.94 7.73
C MET A 3 -22.98 -6.69 8.10
N CYS A 4 -23.50 -5.79 8.94
CA CYS A 4 -22.76 -4.62 9.44
C CYS A 4 -21.61 -5.05 10.35
N GLU A 5 -21.88 -5.98 11.27
CA GLU A 5 -20.89 -6.48 12.25
C GLU A 5 -19.71 -7.18 11.58
N LYS A 6 -19.96 -7.80 10.42
CA LYS A 6 -18.93 -8.45 9.59
C LYS A 6 -18.20 -7.48 8.65
N GLY A 7 -18.49 -6.18 8.71
CA GLY A 7 -17.81 -5.15 7.91
C GLY A 7 -18.06 -5.24 6.39
N MET A 8 -19.06 -5.99 5.94
CA MET A 8 -19.30 -6.27 4.51
C MET A 8 -19.91 -5.09 3.74
N LEU A 9 -20.28 -4.02 4.44
CA LEU A 9 -20.89 -2.83 3.86
C LEU A 9 -19.89 -1.69 3.67
N THR A 10 -18.68 -1.79 4.23
CA THR A 10 -17.66 -0.76 4.12
C THR A 10 -16.85 -0.96 2.85
N ARG A 11 -16.78 0.07 2.01
CA ARG A 11 -15.89 0.06 0.84
C ARG A 11 -14.44 0.06 1.28
N ASP A 12 -13.63 -0.82 0.71
CA ASP A 12 -12.19 -0.78 0.90
C ASP A 12 -11.59 0.51 0.31
N SER A 13 -10.95 1.31 1.17
CA SER A 13 -10.32 2.56 0.80
C SER A 13 -8.89 2.38 0.26
N ARG A 14 -8.31 1.17 0.34
CA ARG A 14 -6.93 0.90 -0.08
C ARG A 14 -6.74 1.19 -1.57
N GLN A 15 -5.64 1.86 -1.87
CA GLN A 15 -5.22 2.21 -3.22
C GLN A 15 -3.75 1.90 -3.41
N VAL A 16 -3.34 1.65 -4.65
CA VAL A 16 -1.94 1.39 -4.97
C VAL A 16 -1.14 2.68 -4.79
N GLU A 17 -0.11 2.62 -3.94
CA GLU A 17 0.80 3.74 -3.79
C GLU A 17 1.57 4.01 -5.08
N ARG A 18 1.63 5.29 -5.49
CA ARG A 18 2.38 5.69 -6.69
C ARG A 18 3.87 5.38 -6.57
N LYS A 19 4.49 5.05 -7.71
CA LYS A 19 5.94 4.98 -7.84
C LYS A 19 6.54 6.36 -7.62
N LYS A 20 7.67 6.41 -6.90
CA LYS A 20 8.47 7.62 -6.72
C LYS A 20 9.68 7.56 -7.67
N PRO A 21 10.02 8.63 -8.40
CA PRO A 21 11.20 8.65 -9.26
C PRO A 21 12.46 8.38 -8.44
N GLY A 22 13.45 7.72 -9.04
CA GLY A 22 14.65 7.24 -8.33
C GLY A 22 14.41 6.04 -7.41
N ARG A 23 13.22 5.41 -7.42
CA ARG A 23 12.93 4.18 -6.68
C ARG A 23 12.37 3.07 -7.59
N PRO A 24 12.70 1.79 -7.33
CA PRO A 24 12.10 0.66 -8.05
C PRO A 24 10.58 0.56 -7.88
N LYS A 25 10.07 0.85 -6.66
CA LYS A 25 8.64 0.79 -6.31
C LYS A 25 8.29 1.95 -5.36
N ALA A 26 7.04 2.05 -4.92
CA ALA A 26 6.57 3.09 -3.99
C ALA A 26 7.45 3.25 -2.73
N ARG A 27 7.86 2.11 -2.14
CA ARG A 27 8.65 2.06 -0.89
C ARG A 27 10.00 1.35 -1.02
N LYS A 28 10.14 0.39 -1.95
CA LYS A 28 11.40 -0.37 -2.15
C LYS A 28 12.54 0.58 -2.51
N ARG A 29 13.69 0.41 -1.86
CA ARG A 29 14.94 1.12 -2.15
C ARG A 29 15.93 0.17 -2.82
N PHE A 30 16.90 0.73 -3.53
CA PHE A 30 18.05 -0.04 -3.99
C PHE A 30 18.89 -0.50 -2.79
N GLN A 31 19.64 -1.57 -2.97
CA GLN A 31 20.64 -1.98 -1.99
C GLN A 31 21.67 -0.87 -1.87
N PHE A 32 21.95 -0.45 -0.63
CA PHE A 32 22.90 0.60 -0.35
C PHE A 32 24.21 -0.01 0.18
N SER A 33 25.33 0.36 -0.42
CA SER A 33 26.68 0.04 0.05
C SER A 33 27.35 1.28 0.61
N LYS A 34 27.99 1.17 1.78
CA LYS A 34 28.66 2.27 2.49
C LYS A 34 30.04 2.66 1.94
N ARG A 35 30.65 1.79 1.11
CA ARG A 35 32.04 1.92 0.66
C ARG A 35 32.27 3.26 -0.04
#